data_AF-A0A256ZHY8-F1
#
_entry.id   AF-A0A256ZHY8-F1
#
_cell.length_a   1.000
_cell.length_b   1.000
_cell.length_c   1.000
_cell.angle_alpha   90.00
_cell.angle_beta   90.00
_cell.angle_gamma   90.00
#
_symmetry.space_group_name_H-M   'P 1'
#
loop_
_entity.id
_entity.type
_entity.pdbx_description
1 polymer ?
#
loop_
_entity_poly.entity_id
_entity_poly.type
_entity_poly.pdbx_seq_one_letter_code
_entity_poly.pdbx_strand_id
1 'polypeptide(L)'
;MDLDPIEREEFLRKIYREMKRRGLEIEATAPQYGRVVLQMSGEEEVAPTHYYVGNDPIAKSLAEFVGGCGAGRIYAGIQPNGDVVPCVFLPIKVGNVREKEFREIWETSKTLLLLRRRELLKGFCGKCPYRNICGGCRARAYGYFRDILAPDPGCIYNLKYWNSLQQEEKVLGDTLIKKAVAISKRRKH
;
A
#
# COMPACT_ATOMS: atom_id res chain seq x y z
N MET A 1 -6.36 4.62 14.71
CA MET A 1 -7.20 5.04 13.57
C MET A 1 -6.26 5.43 12.45
N ASP A 2 -6.45 4.90 11.25
CA ASP A 2 -5.68 5.29 10.06
C ASP A 2 -6.24 6.63 9.52
N LEU A 3 -5.41 7.43 8.84
CA LEU A 3 -5.87 8.68 8.21
C LEU A 3 -6.88 8.37 7.12
N ASP A 4 -7.95 9.16 7.04
CA ASP A 4 -8.86 9.05 5.92
C ASP A 4 -8.18 9.51 4.61
N PRO A 5 -8.74 9.16 3.43
CA PRO A 5 -8.09 9.44 2.16
C PRO A 5 -7.87 10.93 1.87
N ILE A 6 -8.70 11.82 2.41
CA ILE A 6 -8.59 13.27 2.28
C ILE A 6 -7.46 13.77 3.17
N GLU A 7 -7.49 13.44 4.47
CA GLU A 7 -6.41 13.78 5.42
C GLU A 7 -5.05 13.28 4.92
N ARG A 8 -5.02 12.07 4.37
CA ARG A 8 -3.81 11.48 3.79
C ARG A 8 -3.32 12.26 2.57
N GLU A 9 -4.21 12.64 1.66
CA GLU A 9 -3.84 13.46 0.50
C GLU A 9 -3.29 14.82 0.93
N GLU A 10 -3.96 15.50 1.86
CA GLU A 10 -3.53 16.78 2.40
C GLU A 10 -2.15 16.68 3.06
N PHE A 11 -1.93 15.65 3.86
CA PHE A 11 -0.64 15.40 4.51
C PHE A 11 0.47 15.15 3.48
N LEU A 12 0.24 14.28 2.48
CA LEU A 12 1.23 13.98 1.45
C LEU A 12 1.58 15.23 0.61
N ARG A 13 0.60 16.08 0.32
CA ARG A 13 0.85 17.36 -0.35
C ARG A 13 1.61 18.34 0.53
N LYS A 14 1.31 18.36 1.84
CA LYS A 14 2.01 19.21 2.81
C LYS A 14 3.48 18.84 2.90
N ILE A 15 3.82 17.55 3.00
CA ILE A 15 5.22 17.12 3.08
C ILE A 15 5.99 17.49 1.81
N TYR A 16 5.39 17.37 0.61
CA TYR A 16 6.02 17.84 -0.63
C TYR A 16 6.30 19.36 -0.61
N ARG A 17 5.35 20.17 -0.15
CA ARG A 17 5.58 21.62 -0.02
C ARG A 17 6.71 21.94 0.95
N GLU A 18 6.77 21.25 2.09
CA GLU A 18 7.82 21.45 3.09
C GLU A 18 9.19 20.98 2.60
N MET A 19 9.24 19.88 1.85
CA MET A 19 10.43 19.38 1.15
C MET A 19 11.03 20.49 0.27
N LYS A 20 10.18 21.10 -0.58
CA LYS A 20 10.58 22.22 -1.45
C LYS A 20 10.94 23.49 -0.69
N ARG A 21 10.10 23.90 0.25
CA ARG A 21 10.28 25.15 1.01
C ARG A 21 11.56 25.16 1.84
N ARG A 22 11.96 24.00 2.37
CA ARG A 22 13.12 23.89 3.28
C ARG A 22 14.36 23.30 2.62
N GLY A 23 14.28 22.86 1.36
CA GLY A 23 15.38 22.16 0.69
C GLY A 23 15.76 20.86 1.40
N LEU A 24 14.78 20.16 1.99
CA LEU A 24 14.99 18.88 2.66
C LEU A 24 14.70 17.74 1.69
N GLU A 25 15.37 16.61 1.87
CA GLU A 25 14.97 15.34 1.28
C GLU A 25 13.99 14.65 2.25
N ILE A 26 12.76 14.41 1.81
CA ILE A 26 11.71 13.78 2.63
C ILE A 26 11.26 12.50 1.97
N GLU A 27 11.47 11.40 2.69
CA GLU A 27 11.08 10.07 2.25
C GLU A 27 9.79 9.57 2.88
N ALA A 28 8.96 8.96 2.04
CA ALA A 28 7.67 8.43 2.45
C ALA A 28 7.51 6.97 2.03
N THR A 29 7.26 6.12 3.01
CA THR A 29 6.91 4.70 2.80
C THR A 29 5.50 4.50 2.22
N ALA A 30 4.77 5.59 1.97
CA ALA A 30 3.45 5.56 1.33
C ALA A 30 3.62 5.62 -0.20
N PRO A 31 3.25 4.56 -0.96
CA PRO A 31 3.35 4.56 -2.42
C PRO A 31 2.60 5.72 -3.10
N GLN A 32 1.56 6.24 -2.45
CA GLN A 32 0.81 7.41 -2.90
C GLN A 32 1.68 8.64 -3.06
N TYR A 33 2.78 8.76 -2.31
CA TYR A 33 3.65 9.93 -2.38
C TYR A 33 4.26 10.10 -3.76
N GLY A 34 4.65 9.01 -4.43
CA GLY A 34 5.15 9.07 -5.81
C GLY A 34 4.16 9.69 -6.80
N ARG A 35 2.86 9.44 -6.64
CA ARG A 35 1.82 10.15 -7.42
C ARG A 35 1.77 11.62 -7.03
N VAL A 36 1.76 11.94 -5.74
CA VAL A 36 1.63 13.31 -5.25
C VAL A 36 2.78 14.18 -5.76
N VAL A 37 4.01 13.67 -5.70
CA VAL A 37 5.20 14.34 -6.25
C VAL A 37 4.98 14.69 -7.73
N LEU A 38 4.65 13.69 -8.57
CA LEU A 38 4.40 13.92 -10.00
C LEU A 38 3.30 14.95 -10.26
N GLN A 39 2.20 14.87 -9.51
CA GLN A 39 1.08 15.80 -9.68
C GLN A 39 1.43 17.23 -9.26
N MET A 40 2.26 17.38 -8.22
CA MET A 40 2.61 18.70 -7.69
C MET A 40 3.79 19.33 -8.42
N SER A 41 4.64 18.52 -9.07
CA SER A 41 5.76 18.99 -9.87
C SER A 41 5.42 19.17 -11.36
N GLY A 42 4.18 18.93 -11.79
CA GLY A 42 3.83 18.95 -13.21
C GLY A 42 4.54 17.87 -14.04
N GLU A 43 4.77 16.69 -13.45
CA GLU A 43 5.48 15.55 -14.04
C GLU A 43 6.99 15.72 -14.28
N GLU A 44 7.59 16.76 -13.70
CA GLU A 44 9.04 17.01 -13.73
C GLU A 44 9.83 16.20 -12.70
N GLU A 45 9.22 15.72 -11.62
CA GLU A 45 9.92 15.07 -10.52
C GLU A 45 9.28 13.74 -10.16
N VAL A 46 10.09 12.85 -9.57
CA VAL A 46 9.65 11.50 -9.26
C VAL A 46 10.17 11.01 -7.91
N ALA A 47 9.37 10.19 -7.24
CA ALA A 47 9.80 9.45 -6.06
C ALA A 47 9.74 7.94 -6.33
N PRO A 48 10.80 7.33 -6.90
CA PRO A 48 10.86 5.88 -7.11
C PRO A 48 10.97 5.14 -5.77
N THR A 49 10.31 3.99 -5.61
CA THR A 49 10.66 2.98 -4.56
C THR A 49 10.62 3.41 -3.08
N HIS A 50 9.84 4.44 -2.72
CA HIS A 50 9.92 5.11 -1.39
C HIS A 50 11.18 5.97 -1.17
N TYR A 51 11.90 6.29 -2.24
CA TYR A 51 13.01 7.24 -2.29
C TYR A 51 12.67 8.39 -3.24
N TYR A 52 13.12 9.61 -2.98
CA TYR A 52 12.98 10.77 -3.85
C TYR A 52 14.22 10.87 -4.73
N VAL A 53 14.03 11.00 -6.04
CA VAL A 53 15.14 11.24 -6.98
C VAL A 53 14.64 12.30 -7.93
N GLY A 54 15.24 13.50 -7.89
CA GLY A 54 14.74 14.75 -8.49
C GLY A 54 14.29 14.73 -9.96
N ASN A 55 14.87 15.57 -10.81
CA ASN A 55 14.49 15.70 -12.22
C ASN A 55 15.50 15.00 -13.13
N ASP A 56 15.65 13.68 -12.95
CA ASP A 56 16.53 12.84 -13.77
C ASP A 56 15.68 11.95 -14.70
N PRO A 57 15.85 12.02 -16.04
CA PRO A 57 15.09 11.21 -17.00
C PRO A 57 15.23 9.69 -16.81
N ILE A 58 16.41 9.21 -16.38
CA ILE A 58 16.65 7.79 -16.08
C ILE A 58 15.88 7.42 -14.82
N ALA A 59 15.86 8.30 -13.80
CA ALA A 59 15.08 8.08 -12.58
C ALA A 59 13.57 7.99 -12.87
N LYS A 60 13.05 8.79 -13.81
CA LYS A 60 11.65 8.74 -14.25
C LYS A 60 11.31 7.40 -14.90
N SER A 61 12.17 6.90 -15.79
CA SER A 61 11.99 5.57 -16.41
C SER A 61 12.06 4.46 -15.35
N LEU A 62 13.07 4.51 -14.47
CA LEU A 62 13.20 3.56 -13.36
C LEU A 62 11.95 3.54 -12.49
N ALA A 63 11.36 4.70 -12.17
CA ALA A 63 10.16 4.76 -11.35
C ALA A 63 8.94 4.05 -11.95
N GLU A 64 8.83 3.89 -13.26
CA GLU A 64 7.77 3.06 -13.84
C GLU A 64 7.97 1.57 -13.50
N PHE A 65 9.23 1.13 -13.44
CA PHE A 65 9.59 -0.26 -13.15
C PHE A 65 9.69 -0.56 -11.65
N VAL A 66 10.20 0.39 -10.87
CA VAL A 66 10.53 0.21 -9.46
C VAL A 66 9.63 1.06 -8.53
N GLY A 67 8.90 2.05 -9.04
CA GLY A 67 8.08 2.99 -8.26
C GLY A 67 6.94 2.36 -7.44
N GLY A 68 6.61 3.01 -6.33
CA GLY A 68 5.47 2.66 -5.49
C GLY A 68 5.74 1.44 -4.62
N CYS A 69 4.73 0.59 -4.41
CA CYS A 69 4.92 -0.61 -3.59
C CYS A 69 5.91 -1.58 -4.26
N GLY A 70 7.06 -1.77 -3.63
CA GLY A 70 8.13 -2.65 -4.07
C GLY A 70 7.95 -4.13 -3.73
N ALA A 71 6.90 -4.48 -2.97
CA ALA A 71 6.68 -5.83 -2.46
C ALA A 71 6.63 -6.87 -3.59
N GLY A 72 7.58 -7.82 -3.60
CA GLY A 72 7.70 -8.85 -4.63
C GLY A 72 8.11 -8.34 -6.02
N ARG A 73 8.40 -7.04 -6.16
CA ARG A 73 8.85 -6.39 -7.41
C ARG A 73 10.33 -6.02 -7.36
N ILE A 74 10.75 -5.40 -6.26
CA ILE A 74 12.13 -4.92 -6.06
C ILE A 74 12.76 -5.50 -4.79
N TYR A 75 11.93 -5.94 -3.83
CA TYR A 75 12.39 -6.55 -2.59
C TYR A 75 11.41 -7.63 -2.09
N ALA A 76 11.90 -8.49 -1.21
CA ALA A 76 11.14 -9.34 -0.31
C ALA A 76 11.79 -9.29 1.08
N GLY A 77 11.03 -9.59 2.13
CA GLY A 77 11.55 -9.78 3.48
C GLY A 77 11.87 -11.23 3.76
N ILE A 78 12.90 -11.49 4.56
CA ILE A 78 13.24 -12.82 5.09
C ILE A 78 13.13 -12.73 6.61
N GLN A 79 12.27 -13.55 7.21
CA GLN A 79 12.10 -13.62 8.66
C GLN A 79 13.23 -14.42 9.32
N PRO A 80 13.46 -14.31 10.64
CA PRO A 80 14.53 -15.05 11.33
C PRO A 80 14.45 -16.58 11.15
N ASN A 81 13.22 -17.11 11.07
CA ASN A 81 12.94 -18.54 10.79
C ASN A 81 13.07 -18.91 9.30
N GLY A 82 13.51 -17.98 8.44
CA GLY A 82 13.84 -18.21 7.04
C GLY A 82 12.65 -18.05 6.10
N ASP A 83 11.46 -17.80 6.64
CA ASP A 83 10.28 -17.58 5.83
C ASP A 83 10.44 -16.31 4.99
N VAL A 84 10.20 -16.44 3.70
CA VAL A 84 10.18 -15.32 2.76
C VAL A 84 8.76 -14.74 2.75
N VAL A 85 8.67 -13.42 2.84
CA VAL A 85 7.42 -12.63 2.74
C VAL A 85 7.60 -11.52 1.69
N PRO A 86 6.55 -11.09 0.96
CA PRO A 86 6.72 -10.06 -0.05
C PRO A 86 7.10 -8.68 0.53
N CYS A 87 6.69 -8.41 1.78
CA CYS A 87 6.99 -7.19 2.50
C CYS A 87 6.90 -7.44 4.00
N VAL A 88 7.69 -6.71 4.80
CA VAL A 88 7.64 -6.80 6.28
C VAL A 88 6.27 -6.48 6.86
N PHE A 89 5.43 -5.73 6.14
CA PHE A 89 4.05 -5.43 6.52
C PHE A 89 3.01 -6.35 5.85
N LEU A 90 3.43 -7.28 5.00
CA LEU A 90 2.55 -8.22 4.31
C LEU A 90 2.87 -9.66 4.75
N PRO A 91 2.25 -10.17 5.83
CA PRO A 91 2.61 -11.42 6.48
C PRO A 91 2.08 -12.65 5.73
N ILE A 92 2.41 -12.76 4.45
CA ILE A 92 2.07 -13.91 3.60
C ILE A 92 3.37 -14.65 3.32
N LYS A 93 3.53 -15.86 3.89
CA LYS A 93 4.66 -16.74 3.57
C LYS A 93 4.59 -17.12 2.08
N VAL A 94 5.67 -16.89 1.36
CA VAL A 94 5.81 -17.24 -0.06
C VAL A 94 6.84 -18.34 -0.33
N GLY A 95 7.59 -18.73 0.70
CA GLY A 95 8.59 -19.80 0.67
C GLY A 95 9.44 -19.76 1.94
N ASN A 96 10.47 -20.59 2.03
CA ASN A 96 11.48 -20.54 3.09
C ASN A 96 12.88 -20.80 2.50
N VAL A 97 13.85 -19.93 2.80
CA VAL A 97 15.20 -20.02 2.23
C VAL A 97 16.03 -21.19 2.77
N ARG A 98 15.56 -21.85 3.84
CA ARG A 98 16.16 -23.10 4.35
C ARG A 98 15.67 -24.32 3.58
N GLU A 99 14.61 -24.19 2.77
CA GLU A 99 14.01 -25.28 2.00
C GLU A 99 14.31 -25.17 0.50
N LYS A 100 14.37 -23.94 -0.04
CA LYS A 100 14.57 -23.66 -1.46
C LYS A 100 15.48 -22.44 -1.65
N GLU A 101 16.15 -22.36 -2.80
CA GLU A 101 16.89 -21.15 -3.14
C GLU A 101 15.96 -19.93 -3.22
N PHE A 102 16.44 -18.78 -2.73
CA PHE A 102 15.67 -17.53 -2.80
C PHE A 102 15.24 -17.20 -4.24
N ARG A 103 16.11 -17.46 -5.22
CA ARG A 103 15.83 -17.23 -6.63
C ARG A 103 14.61 -18.03 -7.10
N GLU A 104 14.54 -19.31 -6.75
CA GLU A 104 13.39 -20.15 -7.10
C GLU A 104 12.11 -19.60 -6.49
N ILE A 105 12.13 -19.23 -5.19
CA ILE A 105 10.98 -18.63 -4.51
C ILE A 105 10.56 -17.32 -5.22
N TRP A 106 11.53 -16.47 -5.54
CA TRP A 106 11.33 -15.19 -6.19
C TRP A 106 10.71 -15.32 -7.59
N GLU A 107 11.18 -16.27 -8.39
CA GLU A 107 10.75 -16.43 -9.78
C GLU A 107 9.43 -17.20 -9.90
N THR A 108 9.15 -18.14 -8.99
CA THR A 108 8.02 -19.08 -9.14
C THR A 108 6.83 -18.83 -8.20
N SER A 109 7.00 -18.04 -7.13
CA SER A 109 5.90 -17.79 -6.20
C SER A 109 4.72 -17.09 -6.87
N LYS A 110 3.56 -17.75 -6.88
CA LYS A 110 2.30 -17.19 -7.42
C LYS A 110 1.96 -15.83 -6.81
N THR A 111 2.17 -15.67 -5.51
CA THR A 111 1.92 -14.41 -4.81
C THR A 111 2.83 -13.29 -5.31
N LEU A 112 4.13 -13.56 -5.46
CA LEU A 112 5.08 -12.55 -5.96
C LEU A 112 4.78 -12.21 -7.43
N LEU A 113 4.48 -13.22 -8.25
CA LEU A 113 4.07 -13.02 -9.64
C LEU A 113 2.80 -12.16 -9.74
N LEU A 114 1.80 -12.38 -8.89
CA LEU A 114 0.60 -11.54 -8.84
C LEU A 114 0.91 -10.09 -8.44
N LEU A 115 1.79 -9.87 -7.45
CA LEU A 115 2.18 -8.52 -7.01
C LEU A 115 2.91 -7.72 -8.09
N ARG A 116 3.56 -8.40 -9.04
CA ARG A 116 4.21 -7.77 -10.21
C ARG A 116 3.20 -7.29 -11.26
N ARG A 117 2.02 -7.89 -11.31
CA ARG A 117 0.99 -7.61 -12.32
C ARG A 117 0.08 -6.45 -11.92
N ARG A 118 0.59 -5.22 -12.07
CA ARG A 118 -0.13 -3.99 -11.65
C ARG A 118 -1.43 -3.76 -12.43
N GLU A 119 -1.55 -4.30 -13.63
CA GLU A 119 -2.75 -4.29 -14.45
C GLU A 119 -3.91 -5.12 -13.86
N LEU A 120 -3.61 -6.07 -12.97
CA LEU A 120 -4.62 -6.89 -12.28
C LEU A 120 -5.13 -6.25 -10.98
N LEU A 121 -4.62 -5.09 -10.59
CA LEU A 121 -5.08 -4.39 -9.39
C LEU A 121 -6.56 -4.01 -9.53
N LYS A 122 -7.34 -4.27 -8.48
CA LYS A 122 -8.76 -3.97 -8.42
C LYS A 122 -9.00 -2.48 -8.10
N GLY A 123 -10.26 -2.06 -8.25
CA GLY A 123 -10.68 -0.69 -7.97
C GLY A 123 -10.06 0.32 -8.93
N PHE A 124 -9.78 1.54 -8.46
CA PHE A 124 -9.19 2.55 -9.33
C PHE A 124 -7.73 2.24 -9.68
N CYS A 125 -7.02 1.48 -8.84
CA CYS A 125 -5.60 1.20 -9.00
C CYS A 125 -5.24 0.51 -10.33
N GLY A 126 -6.08 -0.40 -10.84
CA GLY A 126 -5.80 -1.10 -12.11
C GLY A 126 -5.87 -0.24 -13.37
N LYS A 127 -6.68 0.83 -13.32
CA LYS A 127 -6.87 1.78 -14.43
C LYS A 127 -6.24 3.16 -14.19
N CYS A 128 -5.55 3.34 -13.07
CA CYS A 128 -4.95 4.61 -12.70
C CYS A 128 -3.76 4.92 -13.63
N PRO A 129 -3.63 6.16 -14.16
CA PRO A 129 -2.47 6.54 -14.97
C PRO A 129 -1.15 6.40 -14.19
N TYR A 130 -1.19 6.59 -12.87
CA TYR A 130 -0.04 6.44 -11.97
C TYR A 130 0.16 5.01 -11.45
N ARG A 131 -0.47 3.99 -12.04
CA ARG A 131 -0.43 2.61 -11.51
C ARG A 131 0.99 2.06 -11.36
N ASN A 132 1.89 2.40 -12.28
CA ASN A 132 3.26 1.91 -12.31
C ASN A 132 4.19 2.66 -11.36
N ILE A 133 3.81 3.87 -10.97
CA ILE A 133 4.61 4.74 -10.09
C ILE A 133 4.12 4.69 -8.64
N CYS A 134 2.83 4.47 -8.43
CA CYS A 134 2.22 4.37 -7.10
C CYS A 134 1.65 2.97 -6.87
N GLY A 135 0.58 2.63 -7.59
CA GLY A 135 -0.20 1.39 -7.47
C GLY A 135 -0.63 0.98 -6.05
N GLY A 136 -0.57 1.89 -5.07
CA GLY A 136 -1.02 1.69 -3.68
C GLY A 136 -0.22 0.67 -2.86
N CYS A 137 -0.33 0.76 -1.53
CA CYS A 137 0.28 -0.16 -0.58
C CYS A 137 -0.44 -1.51 -0.57
N ARG A 138 0.29 -2.56 -0.96
CA ARG A 138 -0.25 -3.93 -1.02
C ARG A 138 -0.48 -4.52 0.38
N ALA A 139 0.33 -4.12 1.36
CA ALA A 139 0.13 -4.45 2.77
C ALA A 139 -1.18 -3.83 3.31
N ARG A 140 -1.46 -2.56 2.97
CA ARG A 140 -2.71 -1.91 3.38
C ARG A 140 -3.92 -2.56 2.72
N ALA A 141 -3.87 -2.80 1.41
CA ALA A 141 -4.92 -3.51 0.69
C ALA A 141 -5.24 -4.87 1.34
N TYR A 142 -4.21 -5.67 1.65
CA TYR A 142 -4.40 -6.94 2.34
C TYR A 142 -4.91 -6.78 3.77
N GLY A 143 -4.42 -5.79 4.52
CA GLY A 143 -4.85 -5.54 5.90
C GLY A 143 -6.34 -5.26 6.02
N TYR A 144 -6.89 -4.46 5.11
CA TYR A 144 -8.32 -4.11 5.10
C TYR A 144 -9.21 -5.15 4.41
N PHE A 145 -8.77 -5.70 3.27
CA PHE A 145 -9.64 -6.51 2.41
C PHE A 145 -9.28 -8.00 2.37
N ARG A 146 -8.19 -8.41 3.02
CA ARG A 146 -7.61 -9.76 2.89
C ARG A 146 -7.30 -10.17 1.44
N ASP A 147 -7.08 -9.16 0.59
CA ASP A 147 -6.80 -9.33 -0.83
C ASP A 147 -5.65 -8.39 -1.23
N ILE A 148 -4.54 -8.98 -1.70
CA ILE A 148 -3.34 -8.24 -2.13
C ILE A 148 -3.58 -7.41 -3.39
N LEU A 149 -4.58 -7.76 -4.19
CA LEU A 149 -4.96 -7.04 -5.42
C LEU A 149 -6.02 -5.98 -5.16
N ALA A 150 -6.60 -5.91 -3.96
CA ALA A 150 -7.58 -4.88 -3.61
C ALA A 150 -7.01 -3.46 -3.78
N PRO A 151 -7.86 -2.46 -4.00
CA PRO A 151 -7.43 -1.07 -3.99
C PRO A 151 -6.81 -0.70 -2.63
N ASP A 152 -5.84 0.22 -2.64
CA ASP A 152 -5.40 0.85 -1.40
C ASP A 152 -6.50 1.83 -0.94
N PRO A 153 -7.16 1.58 0.21
CA PRO A 153 -8.30 2.37 0.65
C PRO A 153 -7.90 3.76 1.14
N GLY A 154 -6.62 4.00 1.48
CA GLY A 154 -6.13 5.31 1.89
C GLY A 154 -5.90 6.28 0.72
N CYS A 155 -6.11 5.84 -0.53
CA CYS A 155 -5.96 6.72 -1.69
C CYS A 155 -7.25 7.51 -1.94
N ILE A 156 -7.12 8.82 -2.24
CA ILE A 156 -8.27 9.69 -2.56
C ILE A 156 -9.16 9.16 -3.70
N TYR A 157 -8.58 8.47 -4.69
CA TYR A 157 -9.33 7.86 -5.79
C TYR A 157 -10.10 6.58 -5.41
N ASN A 158 -9.87 6.06 -4.21
CA ASN A 158 -10.55 4.89 -3.66
C ASN A 158 -11.45 5.25 -2.47
N LEU A 159 -11.86 6.53 -2.32
CA LEU A 159 -12.70 7.00 -1.21
C LEU A 159 -13.97 6.15 -1.00
N LYS A 160 -14.57 5.64 -2.08
CA LYS A 160 -15.73 4.73 -1.99
C LYS A 160 -15.44 3.45 -1.18
N TYR A 161 -14.22 2.91 -1.28
CA TYR A 161 -13.78 1.72 -0.57
C TYR A 161 -13.48 2.03 0.91
N TRP A 162 -12.95 3.23 1.18
CA TRP A 162 -12.81 3.70 2.56
C TRP A 162 -14.18 3.83 3.25
N ASN A 163 -15.14 4.46 2.57
CA ASN A 163 -16.48 4.66 3.12
C ASN A 163 -17.21 3.33 3.39
N SER A 164 -17.05 2.32 2.53
CA SER A 164 -17.64 0.99 2.77
C SER A 164 -17.05 0.33 4.01
N LEU A 165 -15.72 0.41 4.20
CA LEU A 165 -15.05 -0.11 5.39
C LEU A 165 -15.56 0.54 6.68
N GLN A 166 -15.77 1.86 6.68
CA GLN A 166 -16.30 2.58 7.84
C GLN A 166 -17.74 2.18 8.16
N GLN A 167 -18.57 1.90 7.14
CA GLN A 167 -19.92 1.40 7.34
C GLN A 167 -19.92 -0.01 7.93
N GLU A 168 -19.08 -0.92 7.41
CA GLU A 168 -18.92 -2.28 7.93
C GLU A 168 -18.45 -2.28 9.39
N GLU A 169 -17.45 -1.46 9.72
CA GLU A 169 -16.93 -1.32 11.08
C GLU A 169 -18.02 -0.83 12.05
N LYS A 170 -18.82 0.15 11.63
CA LYS A 170 -19.95 0.65 12.41
C LYS A 170 -21.02 -0.42 12.65
N VAL A 171 -21.41 -1.16 11.61
CA VAL A 171 -22.39 -2.25 11.71
C VAL A 171 -21.89 -3.36 12.64
N LEU A 172 -20.61 -3.72 12.55
CA LEU A 172 -20.00 -4.71 13.42
C LEU A 172 -19.97 -4.24 14.88
N GLY A 173 -19.59 -2.98 15.12
CA GLY A 173 -19.63 -2.34 16.43
C GLY A 173 -21.03 -2.37 17.05
N ASP A 174 -22.03 -1.93 16.30
CA ASP A 174 -23.43 -1.94 16.74
C ASP A 174 -23.92 -3.36 17.07
N THR A 175 -23.51 -4.35 16.27
CA THR A 175 -23.87 -5.75 16.49
C THR A 175 -23.22 -6.32 17.76
N LEU A 176 -21.96 -6.01 18.01
CA LEU A 176 -21.24 -6.43 19.22
C LEU A 176 -21.86 -5.79 20.48
N ILE A 177 -22.20 -4.51 20.43
CA ILE A 177 -22.90 -3.82 21.52
C ILE A 177 -24.24 -4.50 21.82
N LYS A 178 -25.06 -4.77 20.78
CA LYS A 178 -26.35 -5.47 20.95
C LYS A 178 -26.18 -6.84 21.59
N LYS A 179 -25.17 -7.63 21.17
CA LYS A 179 -24.87 -8.94 21.78
C LYS A 179 -24.45 -8.82 23.25
N ALA A 180 -23.58 -7.85 23.58
CA ALA A 180 -23.15 -7.62 24.95
C ALA A 180 -24.31 -7.22 25.88
N VAL A 181 -25.22 -6.36 25.40
CA VAL A 181 -26.44 -5.96 26.14
C VAL A 181 -27.40 -7.15 26.34
N ALA A 182 -27.55 -8.02 25.33
CA ALA A 182 -28.40 -9.21 25.46
C ALA A 182 -27.84 -10.20 26.49
N ILE A 183 -26.51 -10.38 26.54
CA ILE A 183 -25.84 -11.25 27.52
C ILE A 183 -25.97 -10.69 28.95
N SER A 184 -25.84 -9.37 29.13
CA SER A 184 -25.94 -8.75 30.46
C SER A 184 -27.37 -8.81 31.03
N LYS A 185 -28.40 -8.75 30.19
CA LYS A 185 -29.80 -8.93 30.59
C LYS A 185 -30.12 -10.37 31.03
N ARG A 186 -29.51 -11.38 30.40
CA ARG A 186 -29.69 -12.80 30.77
C ARG A 186 -29.02 -13.22 32.07
N ARG A 187 -28.06 -12.44 32.59
CA ARG A 187 -27.38 -12.72 33.87
C ARG A 187 -28.07 -12.08 35.09
N LYS A 188 -29.14 -11.31 34.88
CA LYS A 188 -29.94 -10.66 35.94
C LYS A 188 -31.24 -11.41 36.26
N HIS A 189 -31.41 -12.61 35.71
CA HIS A 189 -32.46 -13.58 36.02
C HIS A 189 -31.77 -14.91 36.34
#